data_AF-A0A7S9GGU2-F1
#
_entry.id   AF-A0A7S9GGU2-F1
#
_cell.length_a   1.000
_cell.length_b   1.000
_cell.length_c   1.000
_cell.angle_alpha   90.00
_cell.angle_beta   90.00
_cell.angle_gamma   90.00
#
_symmetry.space_group_name_H-M   'P 1'
#
loop_
_entity.id
_entity.type
_entity.pdbx_description
1 polymer ?
#
loop_
_entity_poly.entity_id
_entity_poly.type
_entity_poly.pdbx_seq_one_letter_code
_entity_poly.pdbx_strand_id
1 'polypeptide(L)'
;MKKQPRLPIALGLVAAAVAIGAWLAEPERGRQALTSGTAGHAGGPMSSGPPSQHTGAAPLSVAAPPAGSQAAAALQQQPQAALRALKRCYYADSCGFPETDSRSAHFAAAHAIAAQLRALPREGGGNTAELGALAREFLAFPDGHVQEAALRLAAGLPPDAATVAATIAALADNHDAPLFRIALPILEQWQKLGLDAGLDSMLGATLRTGGLFAAQTVAEQLTPFVNEANWARYQALAAEMPEGARRQALQQSLREYQLRRSGG
;
A
#
# COMPACT_ATOMS: atom_id res chain seq x y z
N MET A 1 58.38 19.91 -12.03
CA MET A 1 57.78 20.30 -10.74
C MET A 1 57.00 21.60 -10.90
N LYS A 2 55.67 21.54 -11.06
CA LYS A 2 54.81 22.75 -11.17
C LYS A 2 53.94 22.82 -9.92
N LYS A 3 54.17 23.83 -9.07
CA LYS A 3 53.35 24.15 -7.89
C LYS A 3 52.03 24.75 -8.37
N GLN A 4 50.91 24.18 -7.96
CA GLN A 4 49.60 24.82 -8.08
C GLN A 4 49.30 25.68 -6.84
N PRO A 5 48.70 26.86 -7.00
CA PRO A 5 48.27 27.70 -5.88
C PRO A 5 46.94 27.22 -5.31
N ARG A 6 46.84 27.22 -3.97
CA ARG A 6 45.61 26.96 -3.22
C ARG A 6 44.78 28.25 -3.15
N LEU A 7 43.53 28.20 -3.57
CA LEU A 7 42.51 29.23 -3.34
C LEU A 7 41.94 29.10 -1.92
N PRO A 8 41.70 30.21 -1.19
CA PRO A 8 41.02 30.18 0.10
C PRO A 8 39.50 30.03 -0.08
N ILE A 9 38.93 29.01 0.55
CA ILE A 9 37.49 28.82 0.69
C ILE A 9 37.00 29.77 1.78
N ALA A 10 36.21 30.77 1.38
CA ALA A 10 35.53 31.68 2.30
C ALA A 10 34.40 30.91 3.01
N LEU A 11 34.49 30.81 4.34
CA LEU A 11 33.40 30.37 5.21
C LEU A 11 32.31 31.45 5.23
N GLY A 12 31.19 31.19 4.55
CA GLY A 12 29.95 31.94 4.72
C GLY A 12 29.20 31.43 5.96
N LEU A 13 29.27 32.20 7.05
CA LEU A 13 28.41 32.05 8.23
C LEU A 13 26.99 32.49 7.88
N VAL A 14 26.07 31.54 7.70
CA VAL A 14 24.63 31.82 7.61
C VAL A 14 24.05 31.68 9.02
N ALA A 15 23.74 32.81 9.64
CA ALA A 15 23.00 32.88 10.89
C ALA A 15 21.53 32.52 10.62
N ALA A 16 21.09 31.34 11.07
CA ALA A 16 19.68 30.98 11.09
C ALA A 16 19.02 31.55 12.36
N ALA A 17 18.08 32.47 12.17
CA ALA A 17 17.24 33.00 13.23
C ALA A 17 16.25 31.92 13.71
N VAL A 18 16.35 31.54 14.98
CA VAL A 18 15.42 30.64 15.65
C VAL A 18 14.19 31.46 16.05
N ALA A 19 13.08 31.26 15.34
CA ALA A 19 11.77 31.74 15.77
C ALA A 19 11.19 30.74 16.79
N ILE A 20 11.26 31.09 18.07
CA ILE A 20 10.61 30.36 19.16
C ILE A 20 9.12 30.75 19.14
N GLY A 21 8.31 29.94 18.48
CA GLY A 21 6.85 30.01 18.55
C GLY A 21 6.35 29.34 19.83
N ALA A 22 6.02 30.14 20.84
CA ALA A 22 5.32 29.69 22.04
C ALA A 22 3.86 29.37 21.68
N TRP A 23 3.52 28.09 21.57
CA TRP A 23 2.14 27.63 21.49
C TRP A 23 1.57 27.51 22.91
N LEU A 24 0.56 28.35 23.17
CA LEU A 24 -0.24 28.37 24.37
C LEU A 24 -1.05 27.08 24.47
N ALA A 25 -1.02 26.48 25.66
CA ALA A 25 -1.83 25.35 26.06
C ALA A 25 -3.32 25.71 26.08
N GLU A 26 -4.14 24.96 25.35
CA GLU A 26 -5.60 24.99 25.51
C GLU A 26 -6.04 23.96 26.57
N PRO A 27 -6.95 24.34 27.50
CA PRO A 27 -7.39 23.49 28.59
C PRO A 27 -8.44 22.47 28.12
N GLU A 28 -8.28 21.24 28.59
CA GLU A 28 -9.22 20.14 28.46
C GLU A 28 -10.63 20.52 28.94
N ARG A 29 -11.62 20.38 28.05
CA ARG A 29 -13.04 20.28 28.42
C ARG A 29 -13.64 19.08 27.71
N GLY A 30 -14.19 18.14 28.49
CA GLY A 30 -15.25 17.25 28.00
C GLY A 30 -14.99 15.76 28.11
N ARG A 31 -14.55 15.25 29.28
CA ARG A 31 -14.84 13.86 29.67
C ARG A 31 -16.35 13.72 29.88
N GLN A 32 -17.06 13.17 28.89
CA GLN A 32 -18.37 12.55 29.13
C GLN A 32 -18.16 11.04 29.28
N ALA A 33 -18.41 10.57 30.50
CA ALA A 33 -18.47 9.16 30.85
C ALA A 33 -19.69 8.53 30.16
N LEU A 34 -19.44 7.64 29.20
CA LEU A 34 -20.46 6.73 28.71
C LEU A 34 -20.44 5.49 29.60
N THR A 35 -21.54 5.35 30.32
CA THR A 35 -21.91 4.29 31.23
C THR A 35 -22.02 2.93 30.53
N SER A 36 -21.51 1.92 31.21
CA SER A 36 -21.56 0.50 30.89
C SER A 36 -23.00 0.01 30.73
N GLY A 37 -23.37 -0.40 29.51
CA GLY A 37 -24.61 -1.15 29.24
C GLY A 37 -24.31 -2.64 29.12
N THR A 38 -24.55 -3.40 30.19
CA THR A 38 -24.59 -4.87 30.18
C THR A 38 -25.85 -5.33 29.47
N ALA A 39 -25.71 -5.89 28.25
CA ALA A 39 -26.79 -6.63 27.60
C ALA A 39 -26.38 -8.11 27.50
N GLY A 40 -26.93 -8.92 28.40
CA GLY A 40 -27.01 -10.36 28.20
C GLY A 40 -27.91 -10.65 27.00
N HIS A 41 -27.47 -11.51 26.10
CA HIS A 41 -28.33 -12.14 25.12
C HIS A 41 -28.29 -13.65 25.31
N ALA A 42 -29.42 -14.12 25.83
CA ALA A 42 -29.76 -15.53 25.99
C ALA A 42 -29.86 -16.19 24.61
N GLY A 43 -29.45 -17.46 24.55
CA GLY A 43 -29.61 -18.31 23.38
C GLY A 43 -31.07 -18.50 23.01
N GLY A 44 -31.33 -18.52 21.71
CA GLY A 44 -32.60 -18.90 21.09
C GLY A 44 -32.38 -19.98 20.03
N PRO A 45 -33.34 -20.91 19.86
CA PRO A 45 -33.13 -22.21 19.24
C PRO A 45 -33.10 -22.21 17.71
N MET A 46 -32.42 -23.21 17.16
CA MET A 46 -32.43 -23.56 15.75
C MET A 46 -33.86 -23.89 15.29
N SER A 47 -34.34 -23.18 14.27
CA SER A 47 -35.58 -23.49 13.56
C SER A 47 -35.25 -24.09 12.21
N SER A 48 -35.56 -25.38 12.07
CA SER A 48 -35.50 -26.17 10.84
C SER A 48 -36.76 -25.91 9.99
N GLY A 49 -36.58 -25.24 8.85
CA GLY A 49 -37.63 -25.03 7.84
C GLY A 49 -37.40 -25.89 6.58
N PRO A 50 -38.48 -26.42 5.95
CA PRO A 50 -38.43 -27.35 4.81
C PRO A 50 -38.17 -26.67 3.45
N PRO A 51 -37.87 -27.46 2.39
CA PRO A 51 -37.48 -26.92 1.08
C PRO A 51 -38.68 -26.42 0.27
N SER A 52 -38.64 -25.15 -0.13
CA SER A 52 -39.56 -24.60 -1.13
C SER A 52 -39.06 -24.87 -2.54
N GLN A 53 -39.80 -25.71 -3.25
CA GLN A 53 -39.74 -25.87 -4.70
C GLN A 53 -40.36 -24.62 -5.35
N HIS A 54 -39.57 -23.89 -6.15
CA HIS A 54 -40.11 -22.88 -7.06
C HIS A 54 -40.08 -23.38 -8.50
N THR A 55 -41.29 -23.57 -9.00
CA THR A 55 -41.71 -23.80 -10.37
C THR A 55 -41.48 -22.57 -11.24
N GLY A 56 -40.89 -22.79 -12.41
CA GLY A 56 -41.22 -22.14 -13.70
C GLY A 56 -41.31 -20.61 -13.76
N ALA A 57 -40.21 -19.98 -14.18
CA ALA A 57 -40.25 -18.67 -14.84
C ALA A 57 -39.65 -18.80 -16.25
N ALA A 58 -40.41 -18.33 -17.24
CA ALA A 58 -40.06 -18.34 -18.66
C ALA A 58 -38.80 -17.49 -18.95
N PRO A 59 -38.00 -17.84 -19.98
CA PRO A 59 -36.84 -17.05 -20.37
C PRO A 59 -37.29 -15.75 -21.03
N LEU A 60 -37.19 -14.63 -20.31
CA LEU A 60 -37.22 -13.30 -20.91
C LEU A 60 -35.91 -13.11 -21.69
N SER A 61 -36.00 -13.21 -23.01
CA SER A 61 -34.94 -12.86 -23.94
C SER A 61 -34.74 -11.35 -23.90
N VAL A 62 -33.78 -10.89 -23.11
CA VAL A 62 -33.31 -9.50 -23.11
C VAL A 62 -32.34 -9.35 -24.27
N ALA A 63 -32.81 -8.73 -25.35
CA ALA A 63 -31.96 -8.33 -26.46
C ALA A 63 -30.94 -7.30 -25.97
N ALA A 64 -29.68 -7.71 -25.86
CA ALA A 64 -28.57 -6.83 -25.53
C ALA A 64 -28.35 -5.80 -26.67
N PRO A 65 -28.17 -4.50 -26.37
CA PRO A 65 -27.90 -3.51 -27.39
C PRO A 65 -26.49 -3.69 -28.01
N PRO A 66 -26.33 -3.60 -29.35
CA PRO A 66 -25.07 -3.82 -30.05
C PRO A 66 -24.15 -2.59 -30.07
N ALA A 67 -23.97 -1.90 -28.94
CA ALA A 67 -23.11 -0.71 -28.84
C ALA A 67 -21.70 -0.99 -28.27
N GLY A 68 -21.42 -2.22 -27.83
CA GLY A 68 -20.22 -2.56 -27.06
C GLY A 68 -18.93 -2.85 -27.85
N SER A 69 -19.00 -3.07 -29.17
CA SER A 69 -17.85 -3.60 -29.94
C SER A 69 -16.78 -2.54 -30.27
N GLN A 70 -17.18 -1.34 -30.70
CA GLN A 70 -16.21 -0.30 -31.11
C GLN A 70 -15.59 0.44 -29.91
N ALA A 71 -16.35 0.64 -28.83
CA ALA A 71 -15.82 1.23 -27.59
C ALA A 71 -14.81 0.30 -26.91
N ALA A 72 -15.05 -1.01 -26.91
CA ALA A 72 -14.10 -1.99 -26.39
C ALA A 72 -12.80 -2.02 -27.22
N ALA A 73 -12.91 -1.94 -28.56
CA ALA A 73 -11.73 -1.88 -29.45
C ALA A 73 -10.93 -0.58 -29.28
N ALA A 74 -11.58 0.57 -29.09
CA ALA A 74 -10.89 1.84 -28.83
C ALA A 74 -10.19 1.85 -27.46
N LEU A 75 -10.79 1.23 -26.43
CA LEU A 75 -10.14 1.03 -25.13
C LEU A 75 -8.87 0.17 -25.22
N GLN A 76 -8.83 -0.80 -26.14
CA GLN A 76 -7.65 -1.64 -26.38
C GLN A 76 -6.50 -0.88 -27.05
N GLN A 77 -6.76 0.20 -27.78
CA GLN A 77 -5.73 0.95 -28.49
C GLN A 77 -4.97 1.94 -27.62
N GLN A 78 -5.58 2.47 -26.55
CA GLN A 78 -4.96 3.43 -25.64
C GLN A 78 -5.30 3.14 -24.17
N PRO A 79 -4.83 2.00 -23.62
CA PRO A 79 -5.20 1.58 -22.27
C PRO A 79 -4.76 2.57 -21.18
N GLN A 80 -3.67 3.33 -21.39
CA GLN A 80 -3.21 4.36 -20.47
C GLN A 80 -4.17 5.56 -20.40
N ALA A 81 -4.71 5.98 -21.55
CA ALA A 81 -5.70 7.06 -21.61
C ALA A 81 -7.01 6.65 -20.94
N ALA A 82 -7.44 5.40 -21.15
CA ALA A 82 -8.60 4.81 -20.49
C ALA A 82 -8.43 4.76 -18.96
N LEU A 83 -7.28 4.33 -18.46
CA LEU A 83 -6.97 4.32 -17.02
C LEU A 83 -7.03 5.73 -16.41
N ARG A 84 -6.42 6.72 -17.07
CA ARG A 84 -6.48 8.13 -16.58
C ARG A 84 -7.90 8.69 -16.64
N ALA A 85 -8.71 8.29 -17.62
CA ALA A 85 -10.13 8.65 -17.67
C ALA A 85 -10.92 8.04 -16.51
N LEU A 86 -10.74 6.74 -16.23
CA LEU A 86 -11.34 6.08 -15.07
C LEU A 86 -10.91 6.69 -13.75
N LYS A 87 -9.64 7.09 -13.62
CA LYS A 87 -9.16 7.79 -12.43
C LYS A 87 -9.86 9.14 -12.25
N ARG A 88 -9.96 9.97 -13.28
CA ARG A 88 -10.66 11.27 -13.21
C ARG A 88 -12.13 11.09 -12.82
N CYS A 89 -12.77 10.14 -13.48
CA CYS A 89 -14.13 9.70 -13.26
C CYS A 89 -14.38 9.28 -11.81
N TYR A 90 -13.48 8.48 -11.22
CA TYR A 90 -13.55 8.04 -9.82
C TYR A 90 -13.49 9.23 -8.85
N TYR A 91 -12.57 10.17 -9.05
CA TYR A 91 -12.46 11.34 -8.18
C TYR A 91 -13.58 12.37 -8.37
N ALA A 92 -14.21 12.39 -9.54
CA ALA A 92 -15.35 13.25 -9.84
C ALA A 92 -16.70 12.62 -9.48
N ASP A 93 -16.70 11.38 -8.99
CA ASP A 93 -17.91 10.58 -8.71
C ASP A 93 -18.87 10.53 -9.92
N SER A 94 -18.32 10.42 -11.13
CA SER A 94 -19.06 10.65 -12.38
C SER A 94 -18.95 9.47 -13.36
N CYS A 95 -18.82 8.25 -12.84
CA CYS A 95 -18.52 7.08 -13.68
C CYS A 95 -19.70 6.40 -14.33
N GLY A 96 -20.93 6.74 -13.95
CA GLY A 96 -22.11 6.09 -14.48
C GLY A 96 -22.15 4.58 -14.21
N PHE A 97 -21.43 4.11 -13.20
CA PHE A 97 -21.60 2.74 -12.71
C PHE A 97 -22.96 2.63 -12.00
N PRO A 98 -23.65 1.48 -12.09
CA PRO A 98 -24.91 1.29 -11.39
C PRO A 98 -24.73 1.48 -9.87
N GLU A 99 -25.59 2.32 -9.28
CA GLU A 99 -25.62 2.57 -7.84
C GLU A 99 -26.68 1.67 -7.19
N THR A 100 -26.29 0.44 -6.83
CA THR A 100 -27.14 -0.44 -6.01
C THR A 100 -27.09 -0.06 -4.53
N ASP A 101 -26.01 0.59 -4.11
CA ASP A 101 -25.79 1.19 -2.79
C ASP A 101 -24.75 2.33 -2.86
N SER A 102 -24.58 3.09 -1.77
CA SER A 102 -23.71 4.29 -1.73
C SER A 102 -22.22 4.03 -1.98
N ARG A 103 -21.76 2.78 -1.94
CA ARG A 103 -20.35 2.40 -2.20
C ARG A 103 -20.19 1.54 -3.44
N SER A 104 -21.28 1.00 -4.00
CA SER A 104 -21.25 0.13 -5.19
C SER A 104 -20.53 0.75 -6.38
N ALA A 105 -20.80 2.03 -6.68
CA ALA A 105 -20.14 2.74 -7.79
C ALA A 105 -18.62 2.92 -7.56
N HIS A 106 -18.22 3.23 -6.32
CA HIS A 106 -16.82 3.33 -5.92
C HIS A 106 -16.07 2.00 -6.12
N PHE A 107 -16.63 0.89 -5.63
CA PHE A 107 -16.02 -0.42 -5.80
C PHE A 107 -15.97 -0.87 -7.26
N ALA A 108 -17.03 -0.60 -8.03
CA ALA A 108 -17.06 -0.90 -9.46
C ALA A 108 -15.95 -0.14 -10.22
N ALA A 109 -15.76 1.14 -9.91
CA ALA A 109 -14.69 1.96 -10.48
C ALA A 109 -13.30 1.44 -10.09
N ALA A 110 -13.06 1.16 -8.81
CA ALA A 110 -11.78 0.62 -8.33
C ALA A 110 -11.46 -0.74 -8.98
N HIS A 111 -12.45 -1.64 -9.08
CA HIS A 111 -12.29 -2.92 -9.76
C HIS A 111 -11.99 -2.77 -11.25
N ALA A 112 -12.67 -1.85 -11.95
CA ALA A 112 -12.41 -1.56 -13.35
C ALA A 112 -10.97 -1.05 -13.57
N ILE A 113 -10.51 -0.14 -12.71
CA ILE A 113 -9.12 0.36 -12.73
C ILE A 113 -8.13 -0.79 -12.49
N ALA A 114 -8.32 -1.57 -11.43
CA ALA A 114 -7.43 -2.68 -11.09
C ALA A 114 -7.41 -3.77 -12.18
N ALA A 115 -8.54 -4.02 -12.85
CA ALA A 115 -8.60 -4.93 -13.98
C ALA A 115 -7.80 -4.41 -15.19
N GLN A 116 -7.93 -3.13 -15.52
CA GLN A 116 -7.16 -2.52 -16.62
C GLN A 116 -5.65 -2.50 -16.33
N LEU A 117 -5.24 -2.16 -15.10
CA LEU A 117 -3.83 -2.23 -14.70
C LEU A 117 -3.26 -3.64 -14.85
N ARG A 118 -4.02 -4.68 -14.48
CA ARG A 118 -3.60 -6.08 -14.60
C ARG A 118 -3.50 -6.56 -16.05
N ALA A 119 -4.26 -5.96 -16.96
CA ALA A 119 -4.26 -6.30 -18.38
C ALA A 119 -3.11 -5.65 -19.17
N LEU A 120 -2.39 -4.68 -18.59
CA LEU A 120 -1.24 -4.06 -19.25
C LEU A 120 -0.09 -5.07 -19.42
N PRO A 121 0.62 -5.04 -20.56
CA PRO A 121 1.78 -5.88 -20.79
C PRO A 121 2.89 -5.52 -19.81
N ARG A 122 3.46 -6.55 -19.15
CA ARG A 122 4.52 -6.37 -18.16
C ARG A 122 5.91 -6.54 -18.78
N GLU A 123 6.04 -7.42 -19.77
CA GLU A 123 7.30 -7.79 -20.40
C GLU A 123 7.24 -7.57 -21.91
N GLY A 124 8.30 -7.01 -22.48
CA GLY A 124 8.57 -7.05 -23.93
C GLY A 124 7.59 -6.34 -24.87
N GLY A 125 6.52 -5.73 -24.34
CA GLY A 125 5.51 -5.01 -25.14
C GLY A 125 5.18 -3.66 -24.51
N GLY A 126 5.52 -2.57 -25.19
CA GLY A 126 5.13 -1.21 -24.80
C GLY A 126 6.27 -0.32 -24.28
N ASN A 127 5.93 0.93 -24.00
CA ASN A 127 6.85 1.94 -23.47
C ASN A 127 7.02 1.77 -21.96
N THR A 128 8.09 1.09 -21.53
CA THR A 128 8.35 0.78 -20.11
C THR A 128 8.42 2.02 -19.23
N ALA A 129 8.93 3.15 -19.73
CA ALA A 129 8.97 4.41 -18.99
C ALA A 129 7.57 4.95 -18.71
N GLU A 130 6.66 4.84 -19.69
CA GLU A 130 5.27 5.24 -19.52
C GLU A 130 4.52 4.30 -18.55
N LEU A 131 4.74 2.99 -18.65
CA LEU A 131 4.15 2.02 -17.72
C LEU A 131 4.66 2.23 -16.29
N GLY A 132 5.94 2.55 -16.11
CA GLY A 132 6.50 2.90 -14.80
C GLY A 132 5.88 4.17 -14.23
N ALA A 133 5.69 5.21 -15.06
CA ALA A 133 4.98 6.43 -14.64
C ALA A 133 3.53 6.14 -14.22
N LEU A 134 2.85 5.26 -14.95
CA LEU A 134 1.48 4.84 -14.65
C LEU A 134 1.42 4.02 -13.35
N ALA A 135 2.35 3.09 -13.13
CA ALA A 135 2.43 2.32 -11.89
C ALA A 135 2.61 3.24 -10.68
N ARG A 136 3.54 4.22 -10.76
CA ARG A 136 3.72 5.23 -9.71
C ARG A 136 2.46 6.06 -9.47
N GLU A 137 1.78 6.46 -10.55
CA GLU A 137 0.55 7.23 -10.47
C GLU A 137 -0.56 6.48 -9.70
N PHE A 138 -0.66 5.16 -9.87
CA PHE A 138 -1.69 4.33 -9.24
C PHE A 138 -1.26 3.69 -7.91
N LEU A 139 0.03 3.67 -7.59
CA LEU A 139 0.50 3.37 -6.23
C LEU A 139 0.01 4.41 -5.21
N ALA A 140 -0.19 5.66 -5.64
CA ALA A 140 -0.77 6.73 -4.82
C ALA A 140 -2.31 6.73 -4.81
N PHE A 141 -2.97 5.72 -5.38
CA PHE A 141 -4.43 5.64 -5.42
C PHE A 141 -4.99 5.21 -4.05
N PRO A 142 -6.15 5.71 -3.59
CA PRO A 142 -6.65 5.44 -2.22
C PRO A 142 -7.21 4.03 -1.99
N ASP A 143 -7.43 3.25 -3.04
CA ASP A 143 -7.97 1.89 -2.96
C ASP A 143 -6.84 0.83 -2.98
N GLY A 144 -6.87 -0.09 -2.01
CA GLY A 144 -5.84 -1.13 -1.83
C GLY A 144 -5.74 -2.12 -3.00
N HIS A 145 -6.85 -2.44 -3.68
CA HIS A 145 -6.82 -3.34 -4.85
C HIS A 145 -6.18 -2.67 -6.06
N VAL A 146 -6.42 -1.37 -6.22
CA VAL A 146 -5.75 -0.57 -7.26
C VAL A 146 -4.25 -0.47 -6.97
N GLN A 147 -3.86 -0.20 -5.71
CA GLN A 147 -2.45 -0.18 -5.31
C GLN A 147 -1.78 -1.54 -5.54
N GLU A 148 -2.45 -2.65 -5.19
CA GLU A 148 -1.95 -4.00 -5.45
C GLU A 148 -1.71 -4.22 -6.95
N ALA A 149 -2.66 -3.86 -7.80
CA ALA A 149 -2.54 -4.00 -9.25
C ALA A 149 -1.38 -3.14 -9.80
N ALA A 150 -1.23 -1.92 -9.31
CA ALA A 150 -0.13 -1.02 -9.66
C ALA A 150 1.23 -1.56 -9.23
N LEU A 151 1.33 -2.12 -8.02
CA LEU A 151 2.52 -2.76 -7.51
C LEU A 151 2.92 -3.99 -8.34
N ARG A 152 1.96 -4.83 -8.73
CA ARG A 152 2.21 -5.98 -9.62
C ARG A 152 2.65 -5.55 -11.02
N LEU A 153 2.15 -4.43 -11.52
CA LEU A 153 2.65 -3.83 -12.77
C LEU A 153 4.10 -3.37 -12.58
N ALA A 154 4.40 -2.61 -11.53
CA ALA A 154 5.76 -2.15 -11.22
C ALA A 154 6.76 -3.32 -11.08
N ALA A 155 6.37 -4.41 -10.43
CA ALA A 155 7.21 -5.59 -10.24
C ALA A 155 7.59 -6.29 -11.55
N GLY A 156 6.77 -6.14 -12.61
CA GLY A 156 7.07 -6.70 -13.93
C GLY A 156 7.95 -5.81 -14.80
N LEU A 157 8.23 -4.58 -14.37
CA LEU A 157 9.03 -3.62 -15.13
C LEU A 157 10.49 -3.61 -14.62
N PRO A 158 11.45 -3.13 -15.43
CA PRO A 158 12.81 -2.87 -14.95
C PRO A 158 12.77 -1.94 -13.72
N PRO A 159 13.44 -2.30 -12.62
CA PRO A 159 13.40 -1.52 -11.40
C PRO A 159 14.09 -0.17 -11.58
N ASP A 160 13.44 0.88 -11.07
CA ASP A 160 13.98 2.24 -11.07
C ASP A 160 13.74 2.93 -9.72
N ALA A 161 14.62 3.85 -9.35
CA ALA A 161 14.60 4.51 -8.05
C ALA A 161 13.29 5.28 -7.77
N ALA A 162 12.66 5.86 -8.81
CA ALA A 162 11.41 6.60 -8.63
C ALA A 162 10.26 5.64 -8.31
N THR A 163 10.21 4.47 -8.94
CA THR A 163 9.20 3.44 -8.68
C THR A 163 9.38 2.79 -7.31
N VAL A 164 10.62 2.58 -6.88
CA VAL A 164 10.92 2.12 -5.51
C VAL A 164 10.44 3.16 -4.49
N ALA A 165 10.79 4.44 -4.67
CA ALA A 165 10.38 5.51 -3.77
C ALA A 165 8.85 5.65 -3.70
N ALA A 166 8.15 5.53 -4.83
CA ALA A 166 6.69 5.56 -4.87
C ALA A 166 6.07 4.37 -4.12
N THR A 167 6.65 3.17 -4.26
CA THR A 167 6.21 1.98 -3.52
C THR A 167 6.41 2.17 -2.01
N ILE A 168 7.57 2.67 -1.57
CA ILE A 168 7.86 2.93 -0.16
C ILE A 168 6.89 3.98 0.41
N ALA A 169 6.62 5.06 -0.33
CA ALA A 169 5.66 6.08 0.06
C ALA A 169 4.24 5.51 0.18
N ALA A 170 3.80 4.72 -0.79
CA ALA A 170 2.48 4.08 -0.77
C ALA A 170 2.30 3.15 0.44
N LEU A 171 3.34 2.42 0.84
CA LEU A 171 3.29 1.55 2.02
C LEU A 171 3.33 2.31 3.34
N ALA A 172 4.04 3.44 3.41
CA ALA A 172 4.16 4.23 4.63
C ALA A 172 2.81 4.72 5.14
N ASP A 173 1.88 5.00 4.23
CA ASP A 173 0.52 5.47 4.53
C ASP A 173 -0.53 4.34 4.55
N ASN A 174 -0.12 3.07 4.40
CA ASN A 174 -1.04 1.93 4.29
C ASN A 174 -1.05 1.04 5.54
N HIS A 175 -2.19 0.40 5.80
CA HIS A 175 -2.44 -0.53 6.90
C HIS A 175 -2.91 -1.91 6.44
N ASP A 176 -2.94 -2.15 5.13
CA ASP A 176 -3.40 -3.39 4.50
C ASP A 176 -2.30 -4.46 4.47
N ALA A 177 -2.43 -5.47 5.32
CA ALA A 177 -1.48 -6.57 5.41
C ALA A 177 -1.27 -7.33 4.08
N PRO A 178 -2.33 -7.70 3.33
CA PRO A 178 -2.22 -8.17 1.94
C PRO A 178 -1.24 -7.39 1.06
N LEU A 179 -1.29 -6.05 1.09
CA LEU A 179 -0.39 -5.23 0.27
C LEU A 179 1.07 -5.41 0.70
N PHE A 180 1.35 -5.40 2.02
CA PHE A 180 2.71 -5.67 2.53
C PHE A 180 3.23 -7.06 2.13
N ARG A 181 2.39 -8.10 2.17
CA ARG A 181 2.79 -9.46 1.77
C ARG A 181 3.24 -9.55 0.30
N ILE A 182 2.71 -8.68 -0.55
CA ILE A 182 3.07 -8.61 -1.96
C ILE A 182 4.31 -7.72 -2.13
N ALA A 183 4.35 -6.58 -1.42
CA ALA A 183 5.39 -5.57 -1.61
C ALA A 183 6.75 -5.96 -1.05
N LEU A 184 6.80 -6.64 0.10
CA LEU A 184 8.07 -6.95 0.76
C LEU A 184 8.97 -7.86 -0.10
N PRO A 185 8.50 -8.97 -0.70
CA PRO A 185 9.33 -9.76 -1.62
C PRO A 185 9.87 -8.97 -2.82
N ILE A 186 9.10 -7.98 -3.32
CA ILE A 186 9.53 -7.10 -4.42
C ILE A 186 10.62 -6.14 -3.93
N LEU A 187 10.42 -5.52 -2.77
CA LEU A 187 11.38 -4.61 -2.15
C LEU A 187 12.68 -5.31 -1.78
N GLU A 188 12.65 -6.58 -1.37
CA GLU A 188 13.85 -7.40 -1.15
C GLU A 188 14.67 -7.52 -2.44
N GLN A 189 14.01 -7.78 -3.58
CA GLN A 189 14.70 -7.87 -4.87
C GLN A 189 15.33 -6.53 -5.27
N TRP A 190 14.61 -5.42 -5.06
CA TRP A 190 15.12 -4.08 -5.37
C TRP A 190 16.24 -3.63 -4.43
N GLN A 191 16.19 -4.00 -3.16
CA GLN A 191 17.27 -3.75 -2.20
C GLN A 191 18.58 -4.42 -2.63
N LYS A 192 18.52 -5.64 -3.17
CA LYS A 192 19.72 -6.34 -3.71
C LYS A 192 20.37 -5.58 -4.89
N LEU A 193 19.66 -4.64 -5.50
CA LEU A 193 20.15 -3.75 -6.55
C LEU A 193 20.64 -2.39 -6.01
N GLY A 194 20.64 -2.19 -4.68
CA GLY A 194 20.98 -0.92 -4.04
C GLY A 194 19.86 0.13 -4.11
N LEU A 195 18.62 -0.29 -4.35
CA LEU A 195 17.44 0.59 -4.40
C LEU A 195 16.61 0.42 -3.13
N ASP A 196 17.07 1.02 -2.02
CA ASP A 196 16.43 0.87 -0.70
C ASP A 196 16.33 2.19 0.10
N ALA A 197 16.49 3.33 -0.57
CA ALA A 197 16.40 4.65 0.05
C ALA A 197 15.05 4.83 0.78
N GLY A 198 15.11 4.97 2.11
CA GLY A 198 13.94 5.15 2.98
C GLY A 198 13.24 3.85 3.43
N LEU A 199 13.67 2.68 2.94
CA LEU A 199 13.03 1.39 3.25
C LEU A 199 13.06 1.09 4.75
N ASP A 200 14.23 1.17 5.38
CA ASP A 200 14.39 0.94 6.83
C ASP A 200 13.54 1.88 7.69
N SER A 201 13.41 3.15 7.26
CA SER A 201 12.58 4.12 7.97
C SER A 201 11.10 3.75 7.89
N MET A 202 10.63 3.33 6.71
CA MET A 202 9.26 2.88 6.51
C MET A 202 8.97 1.62 7.33
N LEU A 203 9.83 0.60 7.26
CA LEU A 203 9.65 -0.65 8.03
C LEU A 203 9.60 -0.38 9.53
N GLY A 204 10.53 0.44 10.04
CA GLY A 204 10.56 0.82 11.46
C GLY A 204 9.37 1.69 11.90
N ALA A 205 8.80 2.50 11.01
CA ALA A 205 7.59 3.27 11.28
C ALA A 205 6.36 2.34 11.32
N THR A 206 6.20 1.47 10.32
CA THR A 206 5.09 0.50 10.25
C THR A 206 5.08 -0.43 11.47
N LEU A 207 6.25 -0.90 11.93
CA LEU A 207 6.35 -1.71 13.15
C LEU A 207 5.86 -0.97 14.41
N ARG A 208 6.08 0.36 14.49
CA ARG A 208 5.66 1.19 15.63
C ARG A 208 4.18 1.54 15.58
N THR A 209 3.76 2.17 14.50
CA THR A 209 2.47 2.87 14.40
C THR A 209 1.55 2.31 13.32
N GLY A 210 1.98 1.34 12.53
CA GLY A 210 1.14 0.71 11.52
C GLY A 210 -0.03 -0.07 12.14
N GLY A 211 -1.08 -0.30 11.34
CA GLY A 211 -2.21 -1.13 11.73
C GLY A 211 -1.76 -2.52 12.18
N LEU A 212 -2.51 -3.13 13.12
CA LEU A 212 -2.13 -4.38 13.81
C LEU A 212 -1.61 -5.46 12.85
N PHE A 213 -2.37 -5.72 11.77
CA PHE A 213 -2.01 -6.77 10.80
C PHE A 213 -0.86 -6.38 9.88
N ALA A 214 -0.76 -5.11 9.47
CA ALA A 214 0.36 -4.63 8.66
C ALA A 214 1.67 -4.70 9.44
N ALA A 215 1.68 -4.20 10.67
CA ALA A 215 2.84 -4.26 11.55
C ALA A 215 3.25 -5.70 11.88
N GLN A 216 2.29 -6.60 12.12
CA GLN A 216 2.54 -8.03 12.29
C GLN A 216 3.18 -8.63 11.03
N THR A 217 2.64 -8.35 9.85
CA THR A 217 3.15 -8.86 8.57
C THR A 217 4.58 -8.38 8.32
N VAL A 218 4.86 -7.10 8.58
CA VAL A 218 6.23 -6.55 8.48
C VAL A 218 7.16 -7.27 9.45
N ALA A 219 6.73 -7.50 10.69
CA ALA A 219 7.54 -8.19 11.68
C ALA A 219 7.89 -9.62 11.24
N GLU A 220 6.93 -10.37 10.70
CA GLU A 220 7.12 -11.75 10.22
C GLU A 220 8.04 -11.85 9.00
N GLN A 221 8.03 -10.82 8.14
CA GLN A 221 8.79 -10.80 6.89
C GLN A 221 10.04 -9.91 6.97
N LEU A 222 10.48 -9.52 8.17
CA LEU A 222 11.57 -8.57 8.34
C LEU A 222 12.94 -9.18 8.05
N THR A 223 13.13 -10.47 8.29
CA THR A 223 14.42 -11.17 8.23
C THR A 223 15.33 -10.77 7.04
N PRO A 224 14.86 -10.73 5.76
CA PRO A 224 15.73 -10.38 4.62
C PRO A 224 16.23 -8.93 4.63
N PHE A 225 15.59 -8.03 5.37
CA PHE A 225 15.95 -6.61 5.46
C PHE A 225 16.89 -6.30 6.63
N VAL A 226 17.09 -7.26 7.56
CA VAL A 226 17.98 -7.09 8.70
C VAL A 226 19.43 -7.27 8.26
N ASN A 227 20.29 -6.36 8.67
CA ASN A 227 21.73 -6.37 8.42
C ASN A 227 22.50 -5.75 9.60
N GLU A 228 23.83 -5.75 9.53
CA GLU A 228 24.69 -5.21 10.59
C GLU A 228 24.40 -3.74 10.93
N ALA A 229 24.01 -2.94 9.93
CA ALA A 229 23.79 -1.50 10.10
C ALA A 229 22.45 -1.18 10.77
N ASN A 230 21.46 -2.08 10.71
CA ASN A 230 20.12 -1.81 11.24
C ASN A 230 19.66 -2.78 12.35
N TRP A 231 20.35 -3.90 12.59
CA TRP A 231 19.97 -4.90 13.59
C TRP A 231 19.73 -4.31 15.00
N ALA A 232 20.67 -3.50 15.50
CA ALA A 232 20.57 -2.91 16.84
C ALA A 232 19.32 -2.00 16.99
N ARG A 233 18.92 -1.34 15.91
CA ARG A 233 17.73 -0.47 15.88
C ARG A 233 16.45 -1.28 16.01
N TYR A 234 16.35 -2.39 15.28
CA TYR A 234 15.19 -3.28 15.39
C TYR A 234 15.15 -4.02 16.72
N GLN A 235 16.31 -4.34 17.31
CA GLN A 235 16.38 -4.89 18.67
C GLN A 235 15.85 -3.91 19.71
N ALA A 236 16.29 -2.64 19.66
CA ALA A 236 15.80 -1.59 20.55
C ALA A 236 14.28 -1.40 20.39
N LEU A 237 13.81 -1.35 19.14
CA LEU A 237 12.39 -1.27 18.83
C LEU A 237 11.60 -2.44 19.45
N ALA A 238 12.09 -3.67 19.34
CA ALA A 238 11.44 -4.84 19.94
C ALA A 238 11.34 -4.74 21.47
N ALA A 239 12.32 -4.11 22.14
CA ALA A 239 12.32 -3.92 23.59
C ALA A 239 11.31 -2.84 24.05
N GLU A 240 11.07 -1.83 23.23
CA GLU A 240 10.09 -0.76 23.50
C GLU A 240 8.63 -1.18 23.25
N MET A 241 8.42 -2.22 22.45
CA MET A 241 7.08 -2.70 22.09
C MET A 241 6.38 -3.41 23.27
N PRO A 242 5.06 -3.24 23.41
CA PRO A 242 4.28 -4.03 24.37
C PRO A 242 4.36 -5.52 24.01
N GLU A 243 4.24 -6.38 25.02
CA GLU A 243 4.17 -7.83 24.83
C GLU A 243 2.99 -8.21 23.91
N GLY A 244 3.21 -9.16 23.01
CA GLY A 244 2.19 -9.64 22.08
C GLY A 244 2.77 -10.23 20.80
N ALA A 245 1.89 -10.67 19.89
CA ALA A 245 2.26 -11.36 18.65
C ALA A 245 3.24 -10.56 17.79
N ARG A 246 3.08 -9.23 17.73
CA ARG A 246 3.92 -8.33 16.93
C ARG A 246 5.36 -8.29 17.42
N ARG A 247 5.54 -8.16 18.75
CA ARG A 247 6.86 -8.19 19.37
C ARG A 247 7.50 -9.56 19.25
N GLN A 248 6.72 -10.62 19.46
CA GLN A 248 7.20 -12.01 19.32
C GLN A 248 7.67 -12.31 17.89
N ALA A 249 6.91 -11.90 16.87
CA ALA A 249 7.30 -12.05 15.48
C ALA A 249 8.59 -11.28 15.15
N LEU A 250 8.72 -10.04 15.61
CA LEU A 250 9.93 -9.25 15.41
C LEU A 250 11.15 -9.93 16.07
N GLN A 251 11.00 -10.41 17.31
CA GLN A 251 12.06 -11.15 18.00
C GLN A 251 12.43 -12.45 17.30
N GLN A 252 11.45 -13.17 16.73
CA GLN A 252 11.66 -14.38 15.95
C GLN A 252 12.52 -14.08 14.71
N SER A 253 12.18 -13.04 13.93
CA SER A 253 12.95 -12.65 12.74
C SER A 253 14.36 -12.17 13.07
N LEU A 254 14.55 -11.45 14.18
CA LEU A 254 15.88 -11.03 14.64
C LEU A 254 16.74 -12.23 15.07
N ARG A 255 16.14 -13.22 15.74
CA ARG A 255 16.83 -14.47 16.11
C ARG A 255 17.22 -15.27 14.87
N GLU A 256 16.32 -15.36 13.89
CA GLU A 256 16.59 -16.05 12.63
C GLU A 256 17.77 -15.42 11.89
N TYR A 257 17.82 -14.08 11.80
CA TYR A 257 18.96 -13.37 11.23
C TYR A 257 20.27 -13.71 11.97
N GLN A 258 20.25 -13.74 13.30
CA GLN A 258 21.43 -14.08 14.11
C GLN A 258 21.92 -15.51 13.84
N LEU A 259 21.01 -16.49 13.74
CA LEU A 259 21.34 -17.88 13.42
C LEU A 259 21.99 -18.01 12.04
N ARG A 260 21.44 -17.32 11.02
CA ARG A 260 22.03 -17.29 9.67
C ARG A 260 23.44 -16.70 9.67
N ARG A 261 23.68 -15.66 10.47
CA ARG A 261 25.00 -15.04 10.62
C ARG A 261 26.02 -15.95 11.32
N SER A 262 25.60 -16.74 12.31
CA SER A 262 26.50 -17.64 13.05
C SER A 262 26.86 -18.93 12.32
N GLY A 263 26.44 -19.10 11.06
CA GLY A 263 26.70 -20.30 10.26
C GLY A 263 25.85 -21.49 10.66
N GLY A 264 24.59 -21.24 11.03
CA GLY A 264 23.60 -22.29 11.33
C GLY A 264 23.38 -23.28 10.19
#